data_AF-A0A6B3I029-F1
#
_entry.id   AF-A0A6B3I029-F1
#
_cell.length_a   1.000
_cell.length_b   1.000
_cell.length_c   1.000
_cell.angle_alpha   90.00
_cell.angle_beta   90.00
_cell.angle_gamma   90.00
#
_symmetry.space_group_name_H-M   'P 1'
#
loop_
_entity.id
_entity.type
_entity.pdbx_description
1 polymer ?
#
loop_
_entity_poly.entity_id
_entity_poly.type
_entity_poly.pdbx_seq_one_letter_code
_entity_poly.pdbx_strand_id
1 'polypeptide(L)'
;WVNIEGTPDFLDSWATWRKADKDRMFVLNVPMLERNEERVPDAQVRRLLRSGAAGDFDQHFTRLAERLVSLGVPDTVIVLGWEMNGTTYTHRCGPDPASWKAYWQRIVAAMREVPGQEFRFDFTPSRGRDAVPWTECYPGDDVVDIIGMDSY
;
A
#
# COMPACT_ATOMS: atom_id res chain seq x y z
N TRP A 1 -4.41 -4.23 -12.58
CA TRP A 1 -3.44 -3.25 -12.07
C TRP A 1 -4.01 -1.84 -11.94
N VAL A 2 -5.16 -1.55 -12.56
CA VAL A 2 -5.84 -0.25 -12.47
C VAL A 2 -6.19 0.16 -11.04
N ASN A 3 -6.44 -0.81 -10.13
CA ASN A 3 -6.74 -0.55 -8.73
C ASN A 3 -5.52 -0.11 -7.91
N ILE A 4 -4.32 -0.23 -8.48
CA ILE A 4 -3.04 0.19 -7.87
C ILE A 4 -2.51 1.41 -8.61
N GLU A 5 -2.44 1.37 -9.93
CA GLU A 5 -1.93 2.50 -10.75
C GLU A 5 -2.84 3.74 -10.69
N GLY A 6 -4.09 3.55 -10.26
CA GLY A 6 -5.13 4.58 -10.22
C GLY A 6 -5.71 4.86 -11.60
N THR A 7 -7.04 4.96 -11.71
CA THR A 7 -7.66 5.52 -12.92
C THR A 7 -7.36 7.02 -13.01
N PRO A 8 -7.16 7.57 -14.22
CA PRO A 8 -6.88 8.99 -14.37
C PRO A 8 -7.87 9.92 -13.68
N ASP A 9 -9.15 9.74 -13.98
CA ASP A 9 -10.18 10.66 -13.52
C ASP A 9 -10.34 10.66 -11.99
N PHE A 10 -10.01 9.55 -11.33
CA PHE A 10 -10.10 9.42 -9.88
C PHE A 10 -9.03 10.27 -9.17
N LEU A 11 -7.74 10.07 -9.51
CA LEU A 11 -6.65 10.77 -8.83
C LEU A 11 -6.63 12.27 -9.15
N ASP A 12 -7.03 12.66 -10.36
CA ASP A 12 -7.05 14.06 -10.78
C ASP A 12 -8.03 14.89 -9.93
N SER A 13 -9.19 14.32 -9.61
CA SER A 13 -10.21 14.95 -8.76
C SER A 13 -9.70 15.17 -7.33
N TRP A 14 -9.06 14.16 -6.74
CA TRP A 14 -8.50 14.27 -5.40
C TRP A 14 -7.28 15.19 -5.34
N ALA A 15 -6.41 15.16 -6.35
CA ALA A 15 -5.30 16.08 -6.46
C ALA A 15 -5.78 17.52 -6.57
N THR A 16 -6.84 17.77 -7.33
CA THR A 16 -7.48 19.10 -7.43
C THR A 16 -8.02 19.55 -6.07
N TRP A 17 -8.73 18.67 -5.37
CA TRP A 17 -9.24 18.95 -4.02
C TRP A 17 -8.10 19.23 -3.02
N ARG A 18 -7.03 18.46 -3.04
CA ARG A 18 -5.86 18.64 -2.16
C ARG A 18 -5.14 19.97 -2.42
N LYS A 19 -4.93 20.33 -3.69
CA LYS A 19 -4.21 21.56 -4.08
C LYS A 19 -5.02 22.83 -3.84
N ALA A 20 -6.35 22.74 -3.72
CA ALA A 20 -7.19 23.90 -3.47
C ALA A 20 -6.99 24.52 -2.07
N ASP A 21 -6.36 23.78 -1.15
CA ASP A 21 -6.06 24.26 0.20
C ASP A 21 -4.84 23.55 0.76
N LYS A 22 -3.81 24.32 1.11
CA LYS A 22 -2.53 23.78 1.60
C LYS A 22 -2.68 23.02 2.92
N ASP A 23 -3.71 23.31 3.72
CA ASP A 23 -3.94 22.69 5.02
C ASP A 23 -4.65 21.33 4.93
N ARG A 24 -5.10 20.94 3.72
CA ARG A 24 -5.63 19.59 3.46
C ARG A 24 -4.52 18.56 3.46
N MET A 25 -4.86 17.31 3.72
CA MET A 25 -3.98 16.16 3.56
C MET A 25 -4.65 15.17 2.62
N PHE A 26 -3.88 14.61 1.68
CA PHE A 26 -4.38 13.52 0.86
C PHE A 26 -3.85 12.21 1.40
N VAL A 27 -4.78 11.35 1.81
CA VAL A 27 -4.51 10.00 2.33
C VAL A 27 -5.14 9.01 1.37
N LEU A 28 -4.34 8.06 0.87
CA LEU A 28 -4.73 7.14 -0.18
C LEU A 28 -4.48 5.69 0.24
N ASN A 29 -5.54 4.89 0.29
CA ASN A 29 -5.44 3.44 0.47
C ASN A 29 -4.97 2.78 -0.82
N VAL A 30 -3.91 1.98 -0.73
CA VAL A 30 -3.31 1.28 -1.88
C VAL A 30 -3.15 -0.20 -1.54
N PRO A 31 -3.81 -1.12 -2.28
CA PRO A 31 -3.63 -2.54 -2.02
C PRO A 31 -2.26 -3.00 -2.53
N MET A 32 -1.60 -3.92 -1.82
CA MET A 32 -0.33 -4.48 -2.32
C MET A 32 -0.55 -5.49 -3.45
N LEU A 33 -1.73 -6.11 -3.54
CA LEU A 33 -2.05 -7.08 -4.58
C LEU A 33 -3.34 -6.70 -5.30
N GLU A 34 -3.31 -6.86 -6.62
CA GLU A 34 -4.50 -6.72 -7.46
C GLU A 34 -5.57 -7.78 -7.10
N ARG A 35 -6.82 -7.54 -7.52
CA ARG A 35 -7.97 -8.40 -7.19
C ARG A 35 -8.22 -8.42 -5.67
N ASN A 36 -8.13 -7.24 -5.07
CA ASN A 36 -7.99 -7.08 -3.63
C ASN A 36 -9.09 -7.77 -2.81
N GLU A 37 -10.32 -7.82 -3.32
CA GLU A 37 -11.48 -8.37 -2.61
C GLU A 37 -12.05 -9.64 -3.26
N GLU A 38 -11.32 -10.25 -4.20
CA GLU A 38 -11.82 -11.42 -4.95
C GLU A 38 -11.73 -12.76 -4.20
N ARG A 39 -11.44 -12.74 -2.89
CA ARG A 39 -11.34 -13.95 -2.04
C ARG A 39 -10.37 -15.00 -2.59
N VAL A 40 -9.19 -14.55 -3.00
CA VAL A 40 -8.14 -15.39 -3.57
C VAL A 40 -7.66 -16.46 -2.54
N PRO A 41 -7.58 -17.76 -2.90
CA PRO A 41 -7.13 -18.81 -1.99
C PRO A 41 -5.68 -18.64 -1.50
N ASP A 42 -5.38 -19.11 -0.29
CA ASP A 42 -4.06 -18.98 0.36
C ASP A 42 -2.89 -19.47 -0.49
N ALA A 43 -3.04 -20.59 -1.19
CA ALA A 43 -1.99 -21.10 -2.08
C ALA A 43 -1.66 -20.14 -3.22
N GLN A 44 -2.65 -19.38 -3.69
CA GLN A 44 -2.44 -18.33 -4.69
C GLN A 44 -1.90 -17.06 -4.06
N VAL A 45 -2.42 -16.62 -2.90
CA VAL A 45 -1.86 -15.45 -2.18
C VAL A 45 -0.39 -15.65 -1.86
N ARG A 46 0.01 -16.81 -1.36
CA ARG A 46 1.43 -17.14 -1.11
C ARG A 46 2.31 -16.93 -2.35
N ARG A 47 1.85 -17.40 -3.52
CA ARG A 47 2.60 -17.25 -4.77
C ARG A 47 2.70 -15.77 -5.17
N LEU A 48 1.61 -15.03 -5.04
CA LEU A 48 1.57 -13.61 -5.35
C LEU A 48 2.49 -12.80 -4.42
N LEU A 49 2.46 -13.05 -3.10
CA LEU A 49 3.37 -12.40 -2.15
C LEU A 49 4.84 -12.68 -2.48
N ARG A 50 5.18 -13.91 -2.89
CA ARG A 50 6.54 -14.26 -3.30
C ARG A 50 6.97 -13.57 -4.59
N SER A 51 6.08 -13.48 -5.58
CA SER A 51 6.33 -12.70 -6.79
C SER A 51 6.54 -11.22 -6.49
N GLY A 52 5.71 -10.64 -5.61
CA GLY A 52 5.88 -9.27 -5.15
C GLY A 52 7.21 -9.08 -4.42
N ALA A 53 7.57 -9.98 -3.50
CA ALA A 53 8.85 -9.96 -2.81
C ALA A 53 10.06 -10.11 -3.75
N ALA A 54 9.88 -10.77 -4.91
CA ALA A 54 10.89 -10.88 -5.96
C ALA A 54 10.97 -9.63 -6.87
N GLY A 55 10.06 -8.67 -6.71
CA GLY A 55 10.02 -7.42 -7.47
C GLY A 55 9.19 -7.46 -8.75
N ASP A 56 8.42 -8.53 -8.99
CA ASP A 56 7.64 -8.72 -10.23
C ASP A 56 6.61 -7.61 -10.48
N PHE A 57 6.26 -6.84 -9.44
CA PHE A 57 5.17 -5.87 -9.45
C PHE A 57 5.60 -4.43 -9.18
N ASP A 58 6.89 -4.16 -8.98
CA ASP A 58 7.40 -2.86 -8.53
C ASP A 58 7.03 -1.73 -9.48
N GLN A 59 7.05 -2.00 -10.80
CA GLN A 59 6.68 -1.04 -11.84
C GLN A 59 5.26 -0.47 -11.69
N HIS A 60 4.35 -1.17 -11.01
CA HIS A 60 2.99 -0.68 -10.79
C HIS A 60 2.98 0.41 -9.71
N PHE A 61 3.83 0.28 -8.69
CA PHE A 61 3.94 1.26 -7.62
C PHE A 61 4.80 2.45 -8.02
N THR A 62 5.86 2.24 -8.81
CA THR A 62 6.61 3.34 -9.45
C THR A 62 5.67 4.20 -10.31
N ARG A 63 4.81 3.58 -11.13
CA ARG A 63 3.82 4.33 -11.94
C ARG A 63 2.83 5.13 -11.10
N LEU A 64 2.33 4.57 -10.00
CA LEU A 64 1.47 5.32 -9.08
C LEU A 64 2.23 6.52 -8.48
N ALA A 65 3.47 6.32 -8.03
CA ALA A 65 4.31 7.36 -7.46
C ALA A 65 4.60 8.49 -8.47
N GLU A 66 5.03 8.16 -9.69
CA GLU A 66 5.25 9.11 -10.79
C GLU A 66 3.98 9.93 -11.06
N ARG A 67 2.83 9.26 -11.05
CA ARG A 67 1.54 9.90 -11.27
C ARG A 67 1.20 10.90 -10.16
N LEU A 68 1.29 10.50 -8.90
CA LEU A 68 1.02 11.38 -7.76
C LEU A 68 1.94 12.61 -7.75
N VAL A 69 3.22 12.43 -8.06
CA VAL A 69 4.17 13.54 -8.22
C VAL A 69 3.76 14.45 -9.39
N SER A 70 3.43 13.88 -10.55
CA SER A 70 3.02 14.67 -11.73
C SER A 70 1.73 15.46 -11.51
N LEU A 71 0.84 14.98 -10.64
CA LEU A 71 -0.39 15.64 -10.25
C LEU A 71 -0.17 16.75 -9.22
N GLY A 72 1.04 16.91 -8.70
CA GLY A 72 1.38 17.91 -7.70
C GLY A 72 0.87 17.57 -6.30
N VAL A 73 0.78 16.28 -5.98
CA VAL A 73 0.50 15.77 -4.62
C VAL A 73 1.62 14.85 -4.12
N PRO A 74 2.88 15.31 -4.12
CA PRO A 74 4.03 14.48 -3.75
C PRO A 74 4.05 14.09 -2.26
N ASP A 75 3.27 14.76 -1.42
CA ASP A 75 3.19 14.59 0.04
C ASP A 75 2.06 13.64 0.48
N THR A 76 1.53 12.85 -0.46
CA THR A 76 0.43 11.90 -0.21
C THR A 76 0.82 10.89 0.87
N VAL A 77 -0.07 10.67 1.85
CA VAL A 77 0.07 9.57 2.81
C VAL A 77 -0.50 8.31 2.17
N ILE A 78 0.31 7.27 2.07
CA ILE A 78 -0.05 5.99 1.46
C ILE A 78 -0.37 4.99 2.56
N VAL A 79 -1.65 4.62 2.68
CA VAL A 79 -2.09 3.51 3.52
C VAL A 79 -1.95 2.24 2.71
N LEU A 80 -0.73 1.71 2.70
CA LEU A 80 -0.38 0.52 1.93
C LEU A 80 -0.92 -0.73 2.67
N GLY A 81 -1.57 -1.64 1.95
CA GLY A 81 -1.93 -2.97 2.46
C GLY A 81 -2.62 -3.00 3.84
N TRP A 82 -3.63 -2.15 4.05
CA TRP A 82 -4.37 -2.00 5.31
C TRP A 82 -5.05 -3.30 5.79
N GLU A 83 -5.27 -3.43 7.09
CA GLU A 83 -5.92 -4.59 7.72
C GLU A 83 -5.31 -5.96 7.34
N MET A 84 -4.00 -5.96 7.07
CA MET A 84 -3.26 -7.15 6.64
C MET A 84 -3.38 -8.33 7.62
N ASN A 85 -3.65 -8.05 8.90
CA ASN A 85 -3.83 -9.00 9.98
C ASN A 85 -5.16 -9.79 9.90
N GLY A 86 -6.05 -9.44 8.97
CA GLY A 86 -7.31 -10.15 8.70
C GLY A 86 -7.22 -11.21 7.59
N THR A 87 -8.38 -11.63 7.08
CA THR A 87 -8.50 -12.62 5.98
C THR A 87 -9.19 -12.09 4.74
N THR A 88 -9.72 -10.85 4.80
CA THR A 88 -10.60 -10.28 3.78
C THR A 88 -9.86 -10.02 2.48
N TYR A 89 -8.70 -9.37 2.57
CA TYR A 89 -8.00 -8.86 1.41
C TYR A 89 -7.03 -9.88 0.81
N THR A 90 -6.80 -9.80 -0.50
CA THR A 90 -5.80 -10.59 -1.21
C THR A 90 -4.40 -10.26 -0.72
N HIS A 91 -4.15 -9.01 -0.33
CA HIS A 91 -2.85 -8.57 0.21
C HIS A 91 -2.62 -8.91 1.70
N ARG A 92 -3.55 -9.65 2.34
CA ARG A 92 -3.40 -10.06 3.74
C ARG A 92 -2.02 -10.70 4.00
N CYS A 93 -1.52 -10.53 5.22
CA CYS A 93 -0.18 -10.94 5.63
C CYS A 93 -0.01 -12.46 5.72
N GLY A 94 -1.07 -13.15 6.17
CA GLY A 94 -1.17 -14.60 5.97
C GLY A 94 -1.30 -14.93 4.48
N PRO A 95 -0.75 -16.03 3.96
CA PRO A 95 -0.15 -17.13 4.69
C PRO A 95 1.39 -17.15 4.61
N ASP A 96 2.03 -16.01 4.30
CA ASP A 96 3.49 -15.89 4.14
C ASP A 96 3.98 -14.51 4.65
N PRO A 97 4.01 -14.29 5.98
CA PRO A 97 4.40 -13.00 6.57
C PRO A 97 5.81 -12.52 6.19
N ALA A 98 6.73 -13.46 5.94
CA ALA A 98 8.08 -13.13 5.49
C ALA A 98 8.06 -12.49 4.09
N SER A 99 7.34 -13.09 3.15
CA SER A 99 7.18 -12.55 1.81
C SER A 99 6.35 -11.25 1.82
N TRP A 100 5.36 -11.14 2.70
CA TRP A 100 4.58 -9.91 2.87
C TRP A 100 5.47 -8.72 3.26
N LYS A 101 6.34 -8.90 4.27
CA LYS A 101 7.27 -7.85 4.73
C LYS A 101 8.27 -7.47 3.65
N ALA A 102 8.86 -8.46 2.98
CA ALA A 102 9.77 -8.21 1.87
C ALA A 102 9.08 -7.44 0.73
N TYR A 103 7.84 -7.80 0.41
CA TYR A 103 7.08 -7.11 -0.62
C TYR A 103 6.73 -5.67 -0.22
N TRP A 104 6.33 -5.41 1.02
CA TRP A 104 6.14 -4.05 1.54
C TRP A 104 7.39 -3.20 1.33
N GLN A 105 8.55 -3.72 1.74
CA GLN A 105 9.84 -3.04 1.59
C GLN A 105 10.16 -2.72 0.12
N ARG A 106 9.88 -3.66 -0.81
CA ARG A 106 10.05 -3.44 -2.25
C ARG A 106 9.18 -2.30 -2.77
N ILE A 107 7.89 -2.28 -2.39
CA ILE A 107 6.95 -1.23 -2.80
C ILE A 107 7.43 0.14 -2.31
N VAL A 108 7.76 0.25 -1.02
CA VAL A 108 8.24 1.50 -0.42
C VAL A 108 9.52 1.97 -1.12
N ALA A 109 10.47 1.07 -1.39
CA ALA A 109 11.69 1.41 -2.12
C ALA A 109 11.38 1.92 -3.54
N ALA A 110 10.56 1.19 -4.30
CA ALA A 110 10.21 1.55 -5.68
C ALA A 110 9.48 2.91 -5.77
N MET A 111 8.64 3.25 -4.79
CA MET A 111 7.98 4.55 -4.72
C MET A 111 8.94 5.65 -4.29
N ARG A 112 9.85 5.39 -3.33
CA ARG A 112 10.84 6.37 -2.85
C ARG A 112 11.94 6.68 -3.87
N GLU A 113 12.16 5.81 -4.86
CA GLU A 113 13.06 6.06 -5.99
C GLU A 113 12.55 7.13 -6.96
N VAL A 114 11.25 7.45 -6.95
CA VAL A 114 10.66 8.46 -7.84
C VAL A 114 11.09 9.87 -7.43
N PRO A 115 11.74 10.65 -8.32
CA PRO A 115 12.19 12.00 -7.97
C PRO A 115 11.03 12.94 -7.60
N GLY A 116 11.23 13.73 -6.55
CA GLY A 116 10.26 14.73 -6.08
C GLY A 116 9.13 14.16 -5.21
N GLN A 117 9.17 12.87 -4.88
CA GLN A 117 8.25 12.28 -3.91
C GLN A 117 8.60 12.70 -2.47
N GLU A 118 7.58 12.93 -1.65
CA GLU A 118 7.67 13.18 -0.22
C GLU A 118 6.62 12.33 0.54
N PHE A 119 6.38 11.11 0.04
CA PHE A 119 5.34 10.24 0.58
C PHE A 119 5.66 9.78 1.99
N ARG A 120 4.60 9.56 2.76
CA ARG A 120 4.64 8.87 4.06
C ARG A 120 3.85 7.59 3.97
N PHE A 121 4.36 6.51 4.54
CA PHE A 121 3.73 5.19 4.53
C PHE A 121 3.09 4.88 5.88
N ASP A 122 1.79 4.63 5.86
CA ASP A 122 0.99 4.29 7.02
C ASP A 122 0.77 2.76 7.09
N PHE A 123 1.34 2.14 8.12
CA PHE A 123 1.09 0.76 8.47
C PHE A 123 -0.15 0.68 9.38
N THR A 124 -1.28 0.27 8.79
CA THR A 124 -2.60 0.29 9.45
C THR A 124 -3.16 -1.14 9.61
N PRO A 125 -2.99 -1.80 10.77
CA PRO A 125 -3.71 -3.03 11.09
C PRO A 125 -5.17 -2.76 11.50
N SER A 126 -6.03 -3.79 11.41
CA SER A 126 -7.38 -3.75 12.00
C SER A 126 -7.32 -4.01 13.51
N ARG A 127 -8.14 -3.32 14.31
CA ARG A 127 -8.35 -3.64 15.72
C ARG A 127 -9.32 -4.83 15.82
N GLY A 128 -8.89 -5.90 16.47
CA GLY A 128 -9.78 -7.03 16.74
C GLY A 128 -9.04 -8.34 16.90
N ARG A 129 -9.70 -9.43 16.50
CA ARG A 129 -9.08 -10.76 16.48
C ARG A 129 -8.25 -10.90 15.21
N ASP A 130 -6.94 -10.98 15.41
CA ASP A 130 -5.98 -11.23 14.34
C ASP A 130 -6.07 -12.67 13.81
N ALA A 131 -5.99 -12.81 12.48
CA ALA A 131 -5.67 -14.08 11.84
C ALA A 131 -4.15 -14.34 11.86
N VAL A 132 -3.36 -13.27 11.76
CA VAL A 132 -1.91 -13.23 12.02
C VAL A 132 -1.63 -12.00 12.88
N PRO A 133 -0.90 -12.12 14.01
CA PRO A 133 -0.56 -10.95 14.84
C PRO A 133 0.06 -9.85 13.99
N TRP A 134 -0.48 -8.63 14.01
CA TRP A 134 0.01 -7.58 13.12
C TRP A 134 1.51 -7.27 13.34
N THR A 135 2.02 -7.49 14.55
CA THR A 135 3.44 -7.33 14.88
C THR A 135 4.35 -8.31 14.15
N GLU A 136 3.85 -9.49 13.77
CA GLU A 136 4.60 -10.45 12.92
C GLU A 136 4.69 -9.97 11.46
N CYS A 137 3.75 -9.11 11.06
CA CYS A 137 3.66 -8.49 9.75
C CYS A 137 4.41 -7.16 9.69
N TYR A 138 4.80 -6.55 10.81
CA TYR A 138 5.45 -5.24 10.80
C TYR A 138 6.76 -5.26 9.96
N PRO A 139 6.89 -4.41 8.93
CA PRO A 139 7.96 -4.51 7.94
C PRO A 139 9.27 -3.81 8.35
N GLY A 140 9.27 -3.06 9.45
CA GLY A 140 10.45 -2.39 10.02
C GLY A 140 10.36 -0.87 9.98
N ASP A 141 11.06 -0.22 10.91
CA ASP A 141 10.98 1.23 11.14
C ASP A 141 11.47 2.07 9.95
N ASP A 142 12.41 1.55 9.16
CA ASP A 142 12.96 2.30 8.00
C ASP A 142 11.94 2.49 6.87
N VAL A 143 10.85 1.72 6.84
CA VAL A 143 9.86 1.68 5.76
C VAL A 143 8.43 1.99 6.25
N VAL A 144 8.30 2.51 7.47
CA VAL A 144 7.02 2.93 8.06
C VAL A 144 7.19 4.31 8.69
N ASP A 145 6.35 5.25 8.25
CA ASP A 145 6.36 6.62 8.75
C ASP A 145 5.27 6.85 9.81
N ILE A 146 4.18 6.08 9.73
CA ILE A 146 2.99 6.19 10.60
C ILE A 146 2.54 4.78 11.02
N ILE A 147 2.24 4.60 12.31
CA ILE A 147 1.51 3.43 12.82
C ILE A 147 0.04 3.84 12.99
N GLY A 148 -0.79 3.42 12.03
CA GLY A 148 -2.24 3.60 12.06
C GLY A 148 -2.96 2.47 12.81
N MET A 149 -4.30 2.53 12.77
CA MET A 149 -5.18 1.45 13.25
C MET A 149 -6.59 1.69 12.71
N ASP A 150 -7.17 0.70 12.03
CA ASP A 150 -8.58 0.72 11.68
C ASP A 150 -9.39 0.15 12.86
N SER A 151 -10.28 0.96 13.44
CA SER A 151 -11.09 0.59 14.60
C SER A 151 -12.53 1.03 14.39
N TYR A 152 -13.42 0.07 14.22
CA TYR A 152 -14.86 0.27 13.97
C TYR A 152 -15.72 -0.05 15.20
#